data_AF-A0A659SFA2-F1
#
_entry.id   AF-A0A659SFA2-F1
#
_cell.length_a   1.000
_cell.length_b   1.000
_cell.length_c   1.000
_cell.angle_alpha   90.00
_cell.angle_beta   90.00
_cell.angle_gamma   90.00
#
_symmetry.space_group_name_H-M   'P 1'
#
loop_
_entity.id
_entity.type
_entity.pdbx_description
1 polymer ?
#
loop_
_entity_poly.entity_id
_entity_poly.type
_entity_poly.pdbx_seq_one_letter_code
_entity_poly.pdbx_strand_id
1 'polypeptide(L)'
;MSDIALTVSVLALVAVVGLWIGNIKVRGVGFGIGGVLFGGIIVGHFVDQAGVTLSGDMLHFIQEFGLILFVYTIGIQVGPGIFASLRVSGLRLNLFAVLIVIRGGVVTAILHKIFAIPLPVVLGIFSGAVTNTPALGAGQQILRDLGTPVDLVDQMGMSYAMAYPFGICGILLTMWLMRLIFRVNVEAEAQKHESSLANGHSLIQTMNIRVENPNLNNMAIQDVPILNSDKIICSRLKRDDTLMVPSPGTIIQAGDLLHLVGQSTDLHNAQLVIGKEVDTSLSTRGTDLRVERVVVTNEKVLGKRIRDLHFKARYDVVISRLNRAGVELVASSDASLQFGDILNLVGRPASIDAVANVVGNAQQKLQQVQMLPVFIGIGLGGLLGSIPLFVPGFPVALKLGLAGGPLIMALILGRLGSLGQLYWYMPPRDPRALRA
;
A
#
# COMPACT_ATOMS: atom_id res chain seq x y z
N MET A 1 16.20 16.44 -37.77
CA MET A 1 15.94 16.51 -36.32
C MET A 1 17.19 16.03 -35.61
N SER A 2 17.54 16.53 -34.41
CA SER A 2 18.69 15.95 -33.69
C SER A 2 18.40 14.50 -33.30
N ASP A 3 19.44 13.68 -33.14
CA ASP A 3 19.31 12.27 -32.74
C ASP A 3 18.57 12.14 -31.40
N ILE A 4 18.77 13.10 -30.50
CA ILE A 4 18.07 13.20 -29.22
C ILE A 4 16.58 13.47 -29.45
N ALA A 5 16.24 14.46 -30.27
CA ALA A 5 14.85 14.81 -30.56
C ALA A 5 14.12 13.65 -31.25
N LEU A 6 14.79 12.97 -32.18
CA LEU A 6 14.25 11.80 -32.86
C LEU A 6 14.01 10.64 -31.88
N THR A 7 14.97 10.37 -31.00
CA THR A 7 14.85 9.33 -29.96
C THR A 7 13.69 9.61 -29.02
N VAL A 8 13.55 10.86 -28.56
CA VAL A 8 12.42 11.28 -27.71
C VAL A 8 11.09 11.15 -28.45
N SER A 9 11.01 11.54 -29.71
CA SER A 9 9.80 11.39 -30.53
C SER A 9 9.41 9.91 -30.72
N VAL A 10 10.37 9.04 -30.98
CA VAL A 10 10.13 7.59 -31.12
C VAL A 10 9.66 7.00 -29.80
N LEU A 11 10.27 7.37 -28.66
CA LEU A 11 9.83 6.88 -27.35
C LEU A 11 8.44 7.41 -26.96
N ALA A 12 8.11 8.65 -27.33
CA ALA A 12 6.76 9.17 -27.18
C ALA A 12 5.75 8.38 -28.03
N LEU A 13 6.12 8.03 -29.27
CA LEU A 13 5.29 7.18 -30.13
C LEU A 13 5.10 5.78 -29.52
N VAL A 14 6.17 5.16 -29.00
CA VAL A 14 6.11 3.89 -28.25
C VAL A 14 5.12 3.99 -27.10
N ALA A 15 5.18 5.07 -26.30
CA ALA A 15 4.26 5.27 -25.18
C ALA A 15 2.82 5.44 -25.64
N VAL A 16 2.56 6.22 -26.69
CA VAL A 16 1.21 6.45 -27.24
C VAL A 16 0.61 5.14 -27.76
N VAL A 17 1.33 4.44 -28.65
CA VAL A 17 0.88 3.16 -29.23
C VAL A 17 0.71 2.12 -28.12
N GLY A 18 1.67 2.05 -27.21
CA GLY A 18 1.69 1.11 -26.11
C GLY A 18 0.53 1.28 -25.12
N LEU A 19 0.27 2.52 -24.69
CA LEU A 19 -0.86 2.83 -23.81
C LEU A 19 -2.21 2.65 -24.53
N TRP A 20 -2.26 2.94 -25.84
CA TRP A 20 -3.44 2.68 -26.66
C TRP A 20 -3.75 1.18 -26.71
N ILE A 21 -2.77 0.33 -27.02
CA ILE A 21 -2.90 -1.14 -26.98
C ILE A 21 -3.28 -1.61 -25.57
N GLY A 22 -2.66 -1.03 -24.54
CA GLY A 22 -2.94 -1.36 -23.14
C GLY A 22 -4.39 -1.13 -22.70
N ASN A 23 -5.05 -0.13 -23.28
CA ASN A 23 -6.44 0.21 -23.00
C ASN A 23 -7.46 -0.67 -23.76
N ILE A 24 -7.02 -1.44 -24.76
CA ILE A 24 -7.90 -2.38 -25.47
C ILE A 24 -8.31 -3.49 -24.50
N LYS A 25 -9.63 -3.66 -24.31
CA LYS A 25 -10.21 -4.70 -23.47
C LYS A 25 -10.90 -5.74 -24.36
N VAL A 26 -10.50 -6.99 -24.22
CA VAL A 26 -11.16 -8.13 -24.87
C VAL A 26 -11.86 -8.95 -23.80
N ARG A 27 -13.19 -9.09 -23.89
CA ARG A 27 -14.01 -9.86 -22.93
C ARG A 27 -13.78 -9.48 -21.45
N GLY A 28 -13.60 -8.18 -21.18
CA GLY A 28 -13.38 -7.66 -19.82
C GLY A 28 -11.94 -7.76 -19.31
N VAL A 29 -11.02 -8.40 -20.05
CA VAL A 29 -9.59 -8.46 -19.74
C VAL A 29 -8.84 -7.45 -20.61
N GLY A 30 -8.10 -6.53 -20.00
CA GLY A 30 -7.23 -5.57 -20.69
C GLY A 30 -5.75 -5.92 -20.54
N PHE A 31 -4.93 -5.55 -21.53
CA PHE A 31 -3.47 -5.73 -21.48
C PHE A 31 -2.80 -4.82 -20.45
N GLY A 32 -3.44 -3.70 -20.10
CA GLY A 32 -2.95 -2.77 -19.09
C GLY A 32 -1.60 -2.16 -19.47
N ILE A 33 -0.76 -1.90 -18.48
CA ILE A 33 0.58 -1.31 -18.68
C ILE A 33 1.47 -2.21 -19.55
N GLY A 34 1.20 -3.53 -19.59
CA GLY A 34 1.89 -4.47 -20.48
C GLY A 34 1.77 -4.13 -21.98
N GLY A 35 0.77 -3.34 -22.37
CA GLY A 35 0.64 -2.81 -23.73
C GLY A 35 1.86 -1.99 -24.18
N VAL A 36 2.56 -1.32 -23.26
CA VAL A 36 3.76 -0.52 -23.56
C VAL A 36 4.90 -1.37 -24.11
N LEU A 37 5.07 -2.61 -23.65
CA LEU A 37 6.06 -3.53 -24.20
C LEU A 37 5.74 -3.88 -25.65
N PHE A 38 4.48 -4.22 -25.95
CA PHE A 38 4.05 -4.52 -27.32
C PHE A 38 4.18 -3.30 -28.24
N GLY A 39 3.84 -2.11 -27.74
CA GLY A 39 4.11 -0.85 -28.44
C GLY A 39 5.59 -0.67 -28.75
N GLY A 40 6.47 -0.98 -27.79
CA GLY A 40 7.92 -0.94 -27.97
C GLY A 40 8.42 -1.91 -29.04
N ILE A 41 7.93 -3.15 -29.05
CA ILE A 41 8.29 -4.16 -30.06
C ILE A 41 7.83 -3.73 -31.46
N ILE A 42 6.57 -3.28 -31.57
CA ILE A 42 5.98 -2.87 -32.86
C ILE A 42 6.71 -1.65 -33.43
N VAL A 43 6.82 -0.57 -32.65
CA VAL A 43 7.47 0.65 -33.11
C VAL A 43 8.96 0.40 -33.34
N GLY A 44 9.63 -0.36 -32.47
CA GLY A 44 11.04 -0.74 -32.64
C GLY A 44 11.28 -1.48 -33.95
N HIS A 45 10.41 -2.42 -34.33
CA HIS A 45 10.51 -3.14 -35.60
C HIS A 45 10.43 -2.21 -36.81
N PHE A 46 9.48 -1.25 -36.81
CA PHE A 46 9.34 -0.30 -37.92
C PHE A 46 10.47 0.73 -37.97
N VAL A 47 10.99 1.17 -36.82
CA VAL A 47 12.12 2.10 -36.71
C VAL A 47 13.40 1.46 -37.23
N ASP A 48 13.63 0.18 -36.89
CA ASP A 48 14.76 -0.61 -37.40
C ASP A 48 14.66 -0.83 -38.91
N GLN A 49 13.49 -1.22 -39.42
CA GLN A 49 13.24 -1.33 -40.87
C GLN A 49 13.44 -0.02 -41.63
N ALA A 50 13.10 1.11 -41.00
CA ALA A 50 13.30 2.44 -41.59
C ALA A 50 14.77 2.91 -41.53
N GLY A 51 15.67 2.14 -40.91
CA GLY A 51 17.08 2.49 -40.77
C GLY A 51 17.32 3.72 -39.89
N VAL A 52 16.41 4.00 -38.97
CA VAL A 52 16.49 5.17 -38.10
C VAL A 52 17.46 4.90 -36.95
N THR A 53 18.58 5.61 -36.93
CA THR A 53 19.57 5.54 -35.84
C THR A 53 19.11 6.35 -34.63
N LEU A 54 18.99 5.68 -33.48
CA LEU A 54 18.65 6.31 -32.20
C LEU A 54 19.91 6.56 -31.37
N SER A 55 19.85 7.53 -30.46
CA SER A 55 20.94 7.80 -29.53
C SER A 55 20.98 6.72 -28.43
N GLY A 56 22.04 5.90 -28.43
CA GLY A 56 22.26 4.86 -27.41
C GLY A 56 22.36 5.43 -25.99
N ASP A 57 23.07 6.55 -25.82
CA ASP A 57 23.20 7.23 -24.52
C ASP A 57 21.85 7.70 -23.98
N MET A 58 20.96 8.20 -24.85
CA MET A 58 19.63 8.64 -24.44
C MET A 58 18.73 7.46 -24.05
N LEU A 59 18.78 6.36 -24.82
CA LEU A 59 18.07 5.13 -24.48
C LEU A 59 18.52 4.58 -23.14
N HIS A 60 19.84 4.55 -22.92
CA HIS A 60 20.45 4.10 -21.68
C HIS A 60 20.02 4.97 -20.48
N PHE A 61 20.11 6.29 -20.61
CA PHE A 61 19.67 7.21 -19.57
C PHE A 61 18.19 7.02 -19.22
N ILE A 62 17.31 6.96 -20.22
CA ILE A 62 15.86 6.78 -20.00
C ILE A 62 15.57 5.44 -19.35
N GLN A 63 16.28 4.37 -19.73
CA GLN A 63 16.12 3.05 -19.15
C GLN A 63 16.51 3.06 -17.66
N GLU A 64 17.69 3.58 -17.31
CA GLU A 64 18.16 3.64 -15.91
C GLU A 64 17.28 4.56 -15.08
N PHE A 65 16.94 5.74 -15.60
CA PHE A 65 16.09 6.71 -14.91
C PHE A 65 14.68 6.15 -14.68
N GLY A 66 14.10 5.52 -15.69
CA GLY A 66 12.80 4.83 -15.58
C GLY A 66 12.84 3.69 -14.57
N LEU A 67 13.92 2.90 -14.55
CA LEU A 67 14.10 1.81 -13.59
C LEU A 67 14.21 2.34 -12.16
N ILE A 68 15.00 3.40 -11.93
CA ILE A 68 15.12 4.06 -10.61
C ILE A 68 13.75 4.51 -10.12
N LEU A 69 12.99 5.24 -10.95
CA LEU A 69 11.64 5.70 -10.58
C LEU A 69 10.70 4.54 -10.28
N PHE A 70 10.73 3.49 -11.10
CA PHE A 70 9.90 2.30 -10.92
C PHE A 70 10.21 1.58 -9.60
N VAL A 71 11.48 1.29 -9.34
CA VAL A 71 11.91 0.56 -8.15
C VAL A 71 11.71 1.39 -6.89
N TYR A 72 11.98 2.68 -6.96
CA TYR A 72 11.80 3.61 -5.84
C TYR A 72 10.32 3.75 -5.46
N THR A 73 9.42 3.89 -6.44
CA THR A 73 7.98 3.98 -6.18
C THR A 73 7.42 2.71 -5.56
N ILE A 74 7.85 1.52 -6.02
CA ILE A 74 7.52 0.24 -5.37
C ILE A 74 8.07 0.20 -3.94
N GLY A 75 9.33 0.59 -3.72
CA GLY A 75 9.93 0.58 -2.40
C GLY A 75 9.18 1.44 -1.37
N ILE A 76 8.75 2.65 -1.77
CA ILE A 76 7.94 3.52 -0.91
C ILE A 76 6.59 2.88 -0.59
N GLN A 77 5.91 2.35 -1.60
CA GLN A 77 4.56 1.78 -1.43
C GLN A 77 4.57 0.57 -0.49
N VAL A 78 5.61 -0.26 -0.55
CA VAL A 78 5.68 -1.50 0.24
C VAL A 78 6.40 -1.29 1.60
N GLY A 79 7.17 -0.20 1.77
CA GLY A 79 7.94 0.12 2.98
C GLY A 79 7.18 -0.02 4.32
N PRO A 80 6.00 0.60 4.48
CA PRO A 80 5.21 0.48 5.71
C PRO A 80 4.78 -0.96 6.05
N GLY A 81 4.46 -1.78 5.04
CA GLY A 81 3.91 -3.13 5.20
C GLY A 81 4.96 -4.23 5.33
N ILE A 82 6.14 -4.06 4.73
CA ILE A 82 7.20 -5.10 4.72
C ILE A 82 7.62 -5.48 6.14
N PHE A 83 7.90 -4.51 7.01
CA PHE A 83 8.44 -4.81 8.35
C PHE A 83 7.39 -5.38 9.30
N ALA A 84 6.12 -5.00 9.15
CA ALA A 84 5.01 -5.62 9.89
C ALA A 84 4.80 -7.08 9.45
N SER A 85 4.84 -7.33 8.14
CA SER A 85 4.74 -8.68 7.56
C SER A 85 5.90 -9.59 7.99
N LEU A 86 7.12 -9.03 8.10
CA LEU A 86 8.31 -9.75 8.58
C LEU A 86 8.13 -10.34 9.99
N ARG A 87 7.32 -9.72 10.85
CA ARG A 87 7.18 -10.09 12.27
C ARG A 87 6.16 -11.21 12.53
N VAL A 88 5.11 -11.32 11.72
CA VAL A 88 3.97 -12.23 11.99
C VAL A 88 4.03 -13.52 11.17
N SER A 89 4.40 -13.42 9.89
CA SER A 89 4.53 -14.58 8.97
C SER A 89 5.80 -14.53 8.12
N GLY A 90 6.69 -13.59 8.43
CA GLY A 90 7.82 -13.21 7.59
C GLY A 90 8.80 -14.32 7.29
N LEU A 91 9.17 -15.13 8.29
CA LEU A 91 10.21 -16.15 8.11
C LEU A 91 9.79 -17.20 7.05
N ARG A 92 8.54 -17.67 7.10
CA ARG A 92 8.05 -18.67 6.14
C ARG A 92 7.95 -18.10 4.73
N LEU A 93 7.40 -16.89 4.58
CA LEU A 93 7.28 -16.22 3.27
C LEU A 93 8.64 -15.84 2.68
N ASN A 94 9.57 -15.36 3.50
CA ASN A 94 10.95 -15.09 3.08
C ASN A 94 11.66 -16.36 2.64
N LEU A 95 11.48 -17.48 3.36
CA LEU A 95 12.08 -18.74 2.98
C LEU A 95 11.57 -19.20 1.61
N PHE A 96 10.27 -19.06 1.35
CA PHE A 96 9.70 -19.33 0.01
C PHE A 96 10.28 -18.39 -1.04
N ALA A 97 10.39 -17.09 -0.76
CA ALA A 97 10.98 -16.12 -1.68
C ALA A 97 12.44 -16.46 -2.01
N VAL A 98 13.26 -16.75 -1.00
CA VAL A 98 14.66 -17.20 -1.17
C VAL A 98 14.73 -18.47 -1.99
N LEU A 99 13.88 -19.46 -1.70
CA LEU A 99 13.84 -20.72 -2.44
C LEU A 99 13.47 -20.52 -3.92
N ILE A 100 12.51 -19.62 -4.21
CA ILE A 100 12.14 -19.26 -5.59
C ILE A 100 13.33 -18.61 -6.31
N VAL A 101 14.02 -17.66 -5.67
CA VAL A 101 15.19 -16.99 -6.25
C VAL A 101 16.33 -17.98 -6.52
N ILE A 102 16.66 -18.83 -5.56
CA ILE A 102 17.72 -19.85 -5.70
C ILE A 102 17.35 -20.84 -6.82
N ARG A 103 16.12 -21.37 -6.83
CA ARG A 103 15.68 -22.30 -7.87
C ARG A 103 15.72 -21.64 -9.25
N GLY A 104 15.25 -20.39 -9.37
CA GLY A 104 15.34 -19.63 -10.61
C GLY A 104 16.78 -19.50 -11.11
N GLY A 105 17.71 -19.12 -10.22
CA GLY A 105 19.14 -19.02 -10.56
C GLY A 105 19.77 -20.36 -10.96
N VAL A 106 19.45 -21.43 -10.24
CA VAL A 106 19.94 -22.79 -10.55
C VAL A 106 19.42 -23.26 -11.92
N VAL A 107 18.12 -23.09 -12.20
CA VAL A 107 17.54 -23.44 -13.50
C VAL A 107 18.21 -22.66 -14.62
N THR A 108 18.41 -21.36 -14.46
CA THR A 108 19.13 -20.51 -15.43
C THR A 108 20.56 -21.00 -15.67
N ALA A 109 21.29 -21.34 -14.59
CA ALA A 109 22.66 -21.85 -14.70
C ALA A 109 22.73 -23.22 -15.41
N ILE A 110 21.76 -24.10 -15.16
CA ILE A 110 21.63 -25.38 -15.85
C ILE A 110 21.36 -25.16 -17.34
N LEU A 111 20.40 -24.29 -17.68
CA LEU A 111 20.07 -23.98 -19.08
C LEU A 111 21.26 -23.36 -19.83
N HIS A 112 21.99 -22.45 -19.19
CA HIS A 112 23.23 -21.88 -19.72
C HIS A 112 24.24 -22.98 -20.09
N LYS A 113 24.47 -23.94 -19.18
CA LYS A 113 25.45 -25.02 -19.39
C LYS A 113 25.01 -26.07 -20.41
N ILE A 114 23.74 -26.47 -20.40
CA ILE A 114 23.23 -27.53 -21.29
C ILE A 114 23.14 -27.04 -22.72
N PHE A 115 22.61 -25.83 -22.93
CA PHE A 115 22.34 -25.29 -24.27
C PHE A 115 23.42 -24.33 -24.78
N ALA A 116 24.49 -24.12 -24.00
CA ALA A 116 25.58 -23.19 -24.32
C ALA A 116 25.10 -21.78 -24.70
N ILE A 117 24.03 -21.31 -24.05
CA ILE A 117 23.41 -20.00 -24.33
C ILE A 117 24.35 -18.90 -23.81
N PRO A 118 24.64 -17.83 -24.59
CA PRO A 118 25.48 -16.73 -24.12
C PRO A 118 25.00 -16.12 -22.80
N LEU A 119 25.94 -15.69 -21.95
CA LEU A 119 25.62 -15.15 -20.61
C LEU A 119 24.65 -13.95 -20.65
N PRO A 120 24.80 -12.94 -21.53
CA PRO A 120 23.84 -11.84 -21.60
C PRO A 120 22.43 -12.31 -21.98
N VAL A 121 22.34 -13.27 -22.90
CA VAL A 121 21.06 -13.81 -23.37
C VAL A 121 20.36 -14.59 -22.26
N VAL A 122 21.05 -15.48 -21.56
CA VAL A 122 20.42 -16.30 -20.51
C VAL A 122 19.98 -15.47 -19.30
N LEU A 123 20.71 -14.40 -18.96
CA LEU A 123 20.33 -13.44 -17.91
C LEU A 123 19.12 -12.59 -18.32
N GLY A 124 19.01 -12.24 -19.60
CA GLY A 124 17.84 -11.60 -20.18
C GLY A 124 16.62 -12.53 -20.14
N ILE A 125 16.77 -13.80 -20.53
CA ILE A 125 15.72 -14.81 -20.43
C ILE A 125 15.28 -14.99 -18.98
N PHE A 126 16.20 -15.10 -18.04
CA PHE A 126 15.90 -15.22 -16.62
C PHE A 126 15.04 -14.05 -16.11
N SER A 127 15.53 -12.81 -16.31
CA SER A 127 14.82 -11.61 -15.86
C SER A 127 13.45 -11.46 -16.52
N GLY A 128 13.31 -11.78 -17.82
CA GLY A 128 12.04 -11.72 -18.55
C GLY A 128 11.06 -12.80 -18.12
N ALA A 129 11.52 -14.05 -17.97
CA ALA A 129 10.69 -15.19 -17.60
C ALA A 129 10.09 -15.04 -16.19
N VAL A 130 10.84 -14.46 -15.25
CA VAL A 130 10.35 -14.15 -13.90
C VAL A 130 9.76 -12.74 -13.79
N THR A 131 9.60 -12.01 -14.92
CA THR A 131 9.04 -10.65 -14.98
C THR A 131 9.71 -9.65 -14.01
N ASN A 132 11.01 -9.82 -13.79
CA ASN A 132 11.78 -9.08 -12.79
C ASN A 132 12.69 -8.04 -13.47
N THR A 133 12.13 -6.88 -13.82
CA THR A 133 12.86 -5.74 -14.41
C THR A 133 14.05 -5.25 -13.58
N PRO A 134 13.98 -5.20 -12.23
CA PRO A 134 15.17 -4.94 -11.41
C PRO A 134 16.34 -5.89 -11.66
N ALA A 135 16.06 -7.17 -11.93
CA ALA A 135 17.11 -8.14 -12.27
C ALA A 135 17.74 -7.86 -13.63
N LEU A 136 16.99 -7.30 -14.59
CA LEU A 136 17.55 -6.84 -15.87
C LEU A 136 18.58 -5.73 -15.65
N GLY A 137 18.22 -4.68 -14.90
CA GLY A 137 19.14 -3.57 -14.63
C GLY A 137 20.38 -4.02 -13.84
N ALA A 138 20.20 -4.87 -12.83
CA ALA A 138 21.33 -5.42 -12.07
C ALA A 138 22.27 -6.27 -12.94
N GLY A 139 21.71 -7.12 -13.81
CA GLY A 139 22.51 -7.95 -14.72
C GLY A 139 23.27 -7.13 -15.76
N GLN A 140 22.64 -6.12 -16.36
CA GLN A 140 23.31 -5.23 -17.31
C GLN A 140 24.46 -4.45 -16.65
N GLN A 141 24.26 -3.97 -15.42
CA GLN A 141 25.31 -3.30 -14.67
C GLN A 141 26.50 -4.23 -14.39
N ILE A 142 26.24 -5.46 -13.94
CA ILE A 142 27.31 -6.44 -13.69
C ILE A 142 28.07 -6.78 -14.98
N LEU A 143 27.37 -6.96 -16.10
CA LEU A 143 28.02 -7.25 -17.39
C LEU A 143 28.93 -6.09 -17.83
N ARG A 144 28.50 -4.83 -17.64
CA ARG A 144 29.33 -3.65 -17.90
C ARG A 144 30.54 -3.58 -16.98
N ASP A 145 30.35 -3.83 -15.67
CA ASP A 145 31.44 -3.83 -14.70
C ASP A 145 32.46 -4.95 -14.96
N LEU A 146 32.04 -6.06 -15.58
CA LEU A 146 32.91 -7.13 -16.09
C LEU A 146 33.64 -6.78 -17.41
N GLY A 147 33.39 -5.60 -17.99
CA GLY A 147 34.00 -5.16 -19.25
C GLY A 147 33.37 -5.79 -20.50
N THR A 148 32.13 -6.28 -20.40
CA THR A 148 31.41 -6.83 -21.56
C THR A 148 31.08 -5.70 -22.55
N PRO A 149 31.29 -5.90 -23.87
CA PRO A 149 30.96 -4.90 -24.89
C PRO A 149 29.48 -4.48 -24.82
N VAL A 150 29.20 -3.20 -25.08
CA VAL A 150 27.85 -2.61 -24.99
C VAL A 150 26.85 -3.38 -25.84
N ASP A 151 27.22 -3.75 -27.07
CA ASP A 151 26.38 -4.51 -27.99
C ASP A 151 25.91 -5.86 -27.39
N LEU A 152 26.76 -6.52 -26.60
CA LEU A 152 26.40 -7.76 -25.92
C LEU A 152 25.51 -7.50 -24.68
N VAL A 153 25.66 -6.36 -24.02
CA VAL A 153 24.78 -5.96 -22.91
C VAL A 153 23.37 -5.65 -23.42
N ASP A 154 23.25 -5.08 -24.63
CA ASP A 154 21.96 -4.79 -25.27
C ASP A 154 21.21 -6.07 -25.66
N GLN A 155 21.93 -7.15 -26.00
CA GLN A 155 21.32 -8.47 -26.22
C GLN A 155 20.57 -8.99 -24.98
N MET A 156 20.98 -8.61 -23.77
CA MET A 156 20.25 -8.94 -22.55
C MET A 156 18.86 -8.28 -22.53
N GLY A 157 18.77 -7.01 -22.92
CA GLY A 157 17.51 -6.27 -23.02
C GLY A 157 16.57 -6.85 -24.07
N MET A 158 17.12 -7.23 -25.23
CA MET A 158 16.37 -7.92 -26.29
C MET A 158 15.83 -9.28 -25.84
N SER A 159 16.67 -10.07 -25.16
CA SER A 159 16.30 -11.39 -24.64
C SER A 159 15.23 -11.28 -23.55
N TYR A 160 15.30 -10.25 -22.70
CA TYR A 160 14.24 -9.91 -21.75
C TYR A 160 12.93 -9.59 -22.46
N ALA A 161 12.94 -8.74 -23.49
CA ALA A 161 11.74 -8.37 -24.23
C ALA A 161 11.07 -9.57 -24.92
N MET A 162 11.87 -10.51 -25.42
CA MET A 162 11.35 -11.76 -26.01
C MET A 162 10.78 -12.72 -24.96
N ALA A 163 11.41 -12.85 -23.79
CA ALA A 163 10.98 -13.79 -22.75
C ALA A 163 9.76 -13.29 -21.95
N TYR A 164 9.59 -11.97 -21.82
CA TYR A 164 8.58 -11.36 -20.96
C TYR A 164 7.13 -11.74 -21.31
N PRO A 165 6.68 -11.77 -22.59
CA PRO A 165 5.34 -12.24 -22.93
C PRO A 165 5.07 -13.68 -22.48
N PHE A 166 6.06 -14.57 -22.62
CA PHE A 166 5.95 -15.95 -22.15
C PHE A 166 5.92 -16.03 -20.61
N GLY A 167 6.65 -15.16 -19.91
CA GLY A 167 6.56 -15.01 -18.46
C GLY A 167 5.14 -14.64 -18.00
N ILE A 168 4.53 -13.62 -18.62
CA ILE A 168 3.14 -13.22 -18.34
C ILE A 168 2.18 -14.37 -18.64
N CYS A 169 2.26 -14.96 -19.83
CA CYS A 169 1.41 -16.09 -20.22
C CYS A 169 1.55 -17.25 -19.24
N GLY A 170 2.77 -17.56 -18.80
CA GLY A 170 3.06 -18.61 -17.82
C GLY A 170 2.40 -18.35 -16.47
N ILE A 171 2.51 -17.12 -15.94
CA ILE A 171 1.87 -16.73 -14.67
C ILE A 171 0.34 -16.81 -14.79
N LEU A 172 -0.24 -16.27 -15.87
CA LEU A 172 -1.68 -16.30 -16.11
C LEU A 172 -2.21 -17.72 -16.28
N LEU A 173 -1.51 -18.56 -17.06
CA LEU A 173 -1.86 -19.96 -17.25
C LEU A 173 -1.78 -20.73 -15.93
N THR A 174 -0.73 -20.51 -15.14
CA THR A 174 -0.57 -21.15 -13.83
C THR A 174 -1.68 -20.73 -12.88
N MET A 175 -2.03 -19.44 -12.82
CA MET A 175 -3.16 -18.96 -12.02
C MET A 175 -4.49 -19.59 -12.47
N TRP A 176 -4.72 -19.69 -13.78
CA TRP A 176 -5.92 -20.31 -14.33
C TRP A 176 -5.99 -21.81 -14.01
N LEU A 177 -4.88 -22.54 -14.18
CA LEU A 177 -4.77 -23.96 -13.89
C LEU A 177 -4.98 -24.24 -12.40
N MET A 178 -4.40 -23.42 -11.53
CA MET A 178 -4.61 -23.50 -10.07
C MET A 178 -6.10 -23.35 -9.72
N ARG A 179 -6.81 -22.38 -10.32
CA ARG A 179 -8.25 -22.21 -10.11
C ARG A 179 -9.05 -23.42 -10.56
N LEU A 180 -8.66 -24.05 -11.66
CA LEU A 180 -9.34 -25.23 -12.20
C LEU A 180 -9.09 -26.49 -11.37
N ILE A 181 -7.83 -26.76 -11.01
CA ILE A 181 -7.43 -27.92 -10.22
C ILE A 181 -8.04 -27.86 -8.81
N PHE A 182 -7.91 -26.72 -8.14
CA PHE A 182 -8.40 -26.54 -6.76
C PHE A 182 -9.84 -26.04 -6.68
N ARG A 183 -10.51 -25.85 -7.83
CA ARG A 183 -11.89 -25.33 -7.94
C ARG A 183 -12.11 -24.07 -7.09
N VAL A 184 -11.14 -23.14 -7.14
CA VAL A 184 -11.16 -21.92 -6.33
C VAL A 184 -12.08 -20.89 -6.99
N ASN A 185 -13.13 -20.51 -6.28
CA ASN A 185 -13.96 -19.37 -6.64
C ASN A 185 -13.34 -18.09 -6.03
N VAL A 186 -12.89 -17.17 -6.88
CA VAL A 186 -12.14 -15.97 -6.46
C VAL A 186 -13.01 -15.04 -5.63
N GLU A 187 -14.27 -14.86 -6.01
CA GLU A 187 -15.23 -14.03 -5.29
C GLU A 187 -15.54 -14.59 -3.90
N ALA A 188 -15.74 -15.91 -3.80
CA ALA A 188 -15.96 -16.57 -2.53
C ALA A 188 -14.72 -16.52 -1.64
N GLU A 189 -13.53 -16.75 -2.19
CA GLU A 189 -12.27 -16.67 -1.44
C GLU A 189 -11.94 -15.23 -1.04
N ALA A 190 -12.25 -14.24 -1.89
CA ALA A 190 -12.12 -12.82 -1.56
C ALA A 190 -13.07 -12.42 -0.42
N GLN A 191 -14.33 -12.85 -0.45
CA GLN A 191 -15.26 -12.65 0.67
C GLN A 191 -14.79 -13.35 1.94
N LYS A 192 -14.26 -14.57 1.81
CA LYS A 192 -13.66 -15.32 2.93
C LYS A 192 -12.41 -14.64 3.47
N HIS A 193 -11.60 -14.01 2.62
CA HIS A 193 -10.39 -13.31 2.99
C HIS A 193 -10.70 -11.92 3.58
N GLU A 194 -11.72 -11.21 3.08
CA GLU A 194 -12.23 -9.98 3.69
C GLU A 194 -12.85 -10.28 5.06
N SER A 195 -13.65 -11.34 5.17
CA SER A 195 -14.17 -11.80 6.46
C SER A 195 -13.07 -12.35 7.37
N SER A 196 -12.00 -12.97 6.86
CA SER A 196 -10.86 -13.40 7.69
C SER A 196 -9.93 -12.25 8.08
N LEU A 197 -9.82 -11.18 7.28
CA LEU A 197 -9.11 -9.95 7.66
C LEU A 197 -9.91 -9.18 8.70
N ALA A 198 -11.24 -9.15 8.54
CA ALA A 198 -12.13 -8.69 9.59
C ALA A 198 -11.96 -9.57 10.85
N ASN A 199 -12.04 -10.89 10.72
CA ASN A 199 -12.03 -11.83 11.86
C ASN A 199 -10.63 -12.06 12.49
N GLY A 200 -9.54 -11.83 11.76
CA GLY A 200 -8.18 -12.26 12.12
C GLY A 200 -7.37 -11.22 12.92
N HIS A 201 -7.77 -9.95 12.90
CA HIS A 201 -7.21 -8.90 13.74
C HIS A 201 -8.33 -8.26 14.54
N SER A 202 -8.75 -8.92 15.62
CA SER A 202 -9.61 -8.39 16.68
C SER A 202 -10.70 -7.43 16.18
N LEU A 203 -11.76 -7.98 15.56
CA LEU A 203 -12.94 -7.23 15.12
C LEU A 203 -13.35 -6.22 16.19
N ILE A 204 -13.23 -4.95 15.85
CA ILE A 204 -13.94 -3.91 16.57
C ILE A 204 -15.41 -4.12 16.27
N GLN A 205 -16.11 -4.74 17.20
CA GLN A 205 -17.55 -4.96 17.15
C GLN A 205 -18.26 -3.78 17.80
N THR A 206 -19.58 -3.75 17.62
CA THR A 206 -20.44 -2.79 18.30
C THR A 206 -21.53 -3.53 19.05
N MET A 207 -21.83 -3.08 20.27
CA MET A 207 -22.87 -3.67 21.12
C MET A 207 -23.73 -2.55 21.70
N ASN A 208 -25.05 -2.74 21.69
CA ASN A 208 -26.00 -1.84 22.35
C ASN A 208 -26.35 -2.43 23.71
N ILE A 209 -26.11 -1.69 24.78
CA ILE A 209 -26.34 -2.16 26.15
C ILE A 209 -27.33 -1.22 26.83
N ARG A 210 -28.40 -1.79 27.40
CA ARG A 210 -29.30 -1.07 28.30
C ARG A 210 -28.69 -1.05 29.69
N VAL A 211 -28.61 0.14 30.27
CA VAL A 211 -28.13 0.33 31.64
C VAL A 211 -29.18 -0.20 32.61
N GLU A 212 -28.87 -1.33 33.24
CA GLU A 212 -29.72 -1.97 34.25
C GLU A 212 -29.03 -2.00 35.62
N ASN A 213 -27.71 -1.82 35.69
CA ASN A 213 -26.97 -1.80 36.94
C ASN A 213 -27.30 -0.54 37.76
N PRO A 214 -27.93 -0.67 38.94
CA PRO A 214 -28.32 0.46 39.77
C PRO A 214 -27.12 1.27 40.29
N ASN A 215 -25.94 0.65 40.41
CA ASN A 215 -24.72 1.32 40.89
C ASN A 215 -24.22 2.38 39.90
N LEU A 216 -24.58 2.28 38.62
CA LEU A 216 -24.18 3.24 37.59
C LEU A 216 -25.14 4.43 37.52
N ASN A 217 -26.29 4.37 38.21
CA ASN A 217 -27.27 5.43 38.19
C ASN A 217 -26.71 6.68 38.87
N ASN A 218 -26.87 7.84 38.22
CA ASN A 218 -26.31 9.12 38.65
C ASN A 218 -24.77 9.20 38.68
N MET A 219 -24.06 8.24 38.08
CA MET A 219 -22.61 8.36 37.86
C MET A 219 -22.34 9.09 36.54
N ALA A 220 -21.28 9.91 36.50
CA ALA A 220 -20.79 10.44 35.23
C ALA A 220 -20.06 9.35 34.44
N ILE A 221 -20.15 9.39 33.11
CA ILE A 221 -19.52 8.38 32.24
C ILE A 221 -18.01 8.25 32.48
N GLN A 222 -17.32 9.36 32.74
CA GLN A 222 -15.88 9.35 33.02
C GLN A 222 -15.51 8.60 34.32
N ASP A 223 -16.44 8.49 35.26
CA ASP A 223 -16.23 7.86 36.57
C ASP A 223 -16.49 6.34 36.50
N VAL A 224 -17.02 5.85 35.37
CA VAL A 224 -17.26 4.42 35.14
C VAL A 224 -16.02 3.79 34.51
N PRO A 225 -15.24 2.96 35.24
CA PRO A 225 -13.92 2.52 34.79
C PRO A 225 -13.94 1.75 33.46
N ILE A 226 -14.99 0.94 33.22
CA ILE A 226 -15.10 0.16 31.99
C ILE A 226 -15.39 1.04 30.76
N LEU A 227 -16.12 2.15 30.93
CA LEU A 227 -16.44 3.10 29.88
C LEU A 227 -15.33 4.14 29.66
N ASN A 228 -14.46 4.34 30.64
CA ASN A 228 -13.28 5.19 30.56
C ASN A 228 -11.99 4.39 30.24
N SER A 229 -12.13 3.12 29.87
CA SER A 229 -10.99 2.29 29.46
C SER A 229 -10.56 2.61 28.02
N ASP A 230 -9.28 2.43 27.71
CA ASP A 230 -8.76 2.60 26.34
C ASP A 230 -9.25 1.53 25.34
N LYS A 231 -10.04 0.56 25.82
CA LYS A 231 -10.50 -0.60 25.04
C LYS A 231 -11.91 -0.46 24.47
N ILE A 232 -12.72 0.44 25.04
CA ILE A 232 -14.13 0.60 24.68
C ILE A 232 -14.44 2.07 24.51
N ILE A 233 -15.17 2.40 23.45
CA ILE A 233 -15.66 3.75 23.20
C ILE A 233 -17.18 3.73 23.23
N CYS A 234 -17.77 4.53 24.11
CA CYS A 234 -19.18 4.85 24.03
C CYS A 234 -19.39 5.93 22.95
N SER A 235 -19.85 5.51 21.78
CA SER A 235 -20.02 6.43 20.64
C SER A 235 -21.29 7.26 20.72
N ARG A 236 -22.36 6.68 21.30
CA ARG A 236 -23.72 7.24 21.33
C ARG A 236 -24.44 6.77 22.59
N LEU A 237 -25.33 7.62 23.08
CA LEU A 237 -26.27 7.34 24.15
C LEU A 237 -27.66 7.74 23.68
N LYS A 238 -28.65 6.86 23.84
CA LYS A 238 -30.07 7.19 23.63
C LYS A 238 -30.79 7.18 24.97
N ARG A 239 -31.43 8.29 25.27
CA ARG A 239 -32.32 8.47 26.42
C ARG A 239 -33.69 8.79 25.88
N ASP A 240 -34.67 7.97 26.26
CA ASP A 240 -36.02 8.02 25.70
C ASP A 240 -35.95 7.97 24.16
N ASP A 241 -36.32 9.06 23.47
CA ASP A 241 -36.20 9.16 22.01
C ASP A 241 -35.06 10.06 21.52
N THR A 242 -34.28 10.64 22.43
CA THR A 242 -33.18 11.54 22.09
C THR A 242 -31.87 10.77 21.97
N LEU A 243 -31.24 10.83 20.80
CA LEU A 243 -29.91 10.28 20.56
C LEU A 243 -28.85 11.38 20.68
N MET A 244 -27.82 11.17 21.50
CA MET A 244 -26.75 12.13 21.71
C MET A 244 -25.37 11.47 21.75
N VAL A 245 -24.33 12.27 21.53
CA VAL A 245 -22.95 11.87 21.80
C VAL A 245 -22.67 12.14 23.28
N PRO A 246 -22.31 11.12 24.07
CA PRO A 246 -22.06 11.30 25.50
C PRO A 246 -20.80 12.11 25.74
N SER A 247 -20.84 13.12 26.61
CA SER A 247 -19.67 13.87 27.08
C SER A 247 -19.10 13.24 28.35
N PRO A 248 -17.84 13.54 28.75
CA PRO A 248 -17.24 12.97 29.97
C PRO A 248 -18.08 13.17 31.24
N GLY A 249 -18.69 14.35 31.38
CA GLY A 249 -19.60 14.70 32.48
C GLY A 249 -21.06 14.27 32.28
N THR A 250 -21.41 13.55 31.21
CA THR A 250 -22.79 13.07 31.02
C THR A 250 -23.13 12.06 32.12
N ILE A 251 -24.20 12.34 32.85
CA ILE A 251 -24.69 11.50 33.94
C ILE A 251 -25.53 10.35 33.36
N ILE A 252 -25.16 9.12 33.69
CA ILE A 252 -25.86 7.90 33.28
C ILE A 252 -27.12 7.74 34.13
N GLN A 253 -28.23 7.37 33.48
CA GLN A 253 -29.49 7.04 34.12
C GLN A 253 -29.87 5.58 33.84
N ALA A 254 -30.57 4.97 34.80
CA ALA A 254 -31.14 3.64 34.59
C ALA A 254 -32.10 3.66 33.38
N GLY A 255 -31.97 2.68 32.49
CA GLY A 255 -32.73 2.60 31.24
C GLY A 255 -32.08 3.24 30.03
N ASP A 256 -30.99 4.02 30.20
CA ASP A 256 -30.22 4.56 29.09
C ASP A 256 -29.71 3.44 28.17
N LEU A 257 -29.65 3.72 26.87
CA LEU A 257 -29.11 2.81 25.86
C LEU A 257 -27.75 3.31 25.38
N LEU A 258 -26.68 2.54 25.64
CA LEU A 258 -25.32 2.88 25.25
C LEU A 258 -24.89 2.09 24.02
N HIS A 259 -24.37 2.77 23.00
CA HIS A 259 -23.71 2.14 21.86
C HIS A 259 -22.20 2.09 22.08
N LEU A 260 -21.70 0.90 22.39
CA LEU A 260 -20.30 0.65 22.66
C LEU A 260 -19.58 0.09 21.43
N VAL A 261 -18.33 0.50 21.26
CA VAL A 261 -17.44 0.08 20.18
C VAL A 261 -16.15 -0.43 20.80
N GLY A 262 -15.77 -1.68 20.50
CA GLY A 262 -14.62 -2.32 21.14
C GLY A 262 -14.42 -3.76 20.66
N GLN A 263 -13.45 -4.46 21.24
CA GLN A 263 -13.26 -5.89 20.97
C GLN A 263 -14.35 -6.73 21.64
N SER A 264 -14.68 -7.89 21.06
CA SER A 264 -15.75 -8.77 21.55
C SER A 264 -15.60 -9.13 23.04
N THR A 265 -14.38 -9.42 23.50
CA THR A 265 -14.09 -9.74 24.91
C THR A 265 -14.33 -8.55 25.84
N ASP A 266 -13.97 -7.35 25.43
CA ASP A 266 -14.14 -6.15 26.23
C ASP A 266 -15.62 -5.71 26.26
N LEU A 267 -16.33 -5.84 25.13
CA LEU A 267 -17.78 -5.60 25.07
C LEU A 267 -18.55 -6.56 25.98
N HIS A 268 -18.17 -7.83 26.02
CA HIS A 268 -18.78 -8.80 26.93
C HIS A 268 -18.53 -8.44 28.41
N ASN A 269 -17.31 -8.00 28.76
CA ASN A 269 -17.03 -7.51 30.11
C ASN A 269 -17.88 -6.27 30.45
N ALA A 270 -18.07 -5.36 29.49
CA ALA A 270 -18.93 -4.19 29.68
C ALA A 270 -20.40 -4.58 29.87
N GLN A 271 -20.90 -5.57 29.13
CA GLN A 271 -22.23 -6.14 29.32
C GLN A 271 -22.42 -6.66 30.74
N LEU A 272 -21.51 -7.49 31.24
CA LEU A 272 -21.58 -8.04 32.60
C LEU A 272 -21.68 -6.96 33.70
N VAL A 273 -21.06 -5.79 33.47
CA VAL A 273 -21.03 -4.68 34.44
C VAL A 273 -22.20 -3.71 34.25
N ILE A 274 -22.60 -3.39 33.02
CA ILE A 274 -23.53 -2.29 32.72
C ILE A 274 -24.98 -2.78 32.71
N GLY A 275 -25.24 -3.95 32.13
CA GLY A 275 -26.59 -4.48 31.98
C GLY A 275 -26.76 -5.36 30.74
N LYS A 276 -27.96 -5.37 30.17
CA LYS A 276 -28.32 -6.34 29.15
C LYS A 276 -28.08 -5.81 27.73
N GLU A 277 -27.59 -6.68 26.86
CA GLU A 277 -27.53 -6.42 25.42
C GLU A 277 -28.94 -6.33 24.83
N VAL A 278 -29.15 -5.38 23.92
CA VAL A 278 -30.44 -5.16 23.27
C VAL A 278 -30.28 -5.00 21.77
N ASP A 279 -31.19 -5.63 21.01
CA ASP A 279 -31.21 -5.53 19.54
C ASP A 279 -31.83 -4.21 19.03
N THR A 280 -32.21 -3.30 19.93
CA THR A 280 -32.76 -2.00 19.55
C THR A 280 -31.73 -1.23 18.73
N SER A 281 -32.08 -0.89 17.48
CA SER A 281 -31.19 -0.16 16.58
C SER A 281 -31.02 1.29 17.05
N LEU A 282 -29.82 1.63 17.52
CA LEU A 282 -29.38 3.02 17.77
C LEU A 282 -28.90 3.68 16.46
N SER A 283 -29.68 3.53 15.39
CA SER A 283 -29.35 4.06 14.07
C SER A 283 -29.29 5.59 14.12
N THR A 284 -28.35 6.16 13.37
CA THR A 284 -28.29 7.60 13.11
C THR A 284 -29.28 8.03 12.00
N ARG A 285 -29.94 7.07 11.32
CA ARG A 285 -30.89 7.37 10.24
C ARG A 285 -32.14 7.99 10.84
N GLY A 286 -32.41 9.24 10.48
CA GLY A 286 -33.56 10.01 10.98
C GLY A 286 -33.28 10.80 12.26
N THR A 287 -32.02 10.91 12.69
CA THR A 287 -31.60 11.79 13.80
C THR A 287 -30.64 12.87 13.32
N ASP A 288 -30.33 13.83 14.18
CA ASP A 288 -29.38 14.92 13.90
C ASP A 288 -27.90 14.48 13.96
N LEU A 289 -27.64 13.19 14.20
CA LEU A 289 -26.29 12.65 14.22
C LEU A 289 -25.95 12.00 12.88
N ARG A 290 -24.69 12.11 12.47
CA ARG A 290 -24.13 11.41 11.32
C ARG A 290 -22.86 10.68 11.70
N VAL A 291 -22.52 9.71 10.85
CA VAL A 291 -21.23 9.02 10.88
C VAL A 291 -20.52 9.35 9.59
N GLU A 292 -19.37 10.00 9.67
CA GLU A 292 -18.58 10.37 8.49
C GLU A 292 -17.12 9.92 8.62
N ARG A 293 -16.54 9.57 7.48
CA ARG A 293 -15.14 9.13 7.37
C ARG A 293 -14.31 10.32 6.97
N VAL A 294 -13.35 10.69 7.80
CA VAL A 294 -12.46 11.84 7.58
C VAL A 294 -11.02 11.38 7.57
N VAL A 295 -10.24 11.85 6.60
CA VAL A 295 -8.81 11.49 6.49
C VAL A 295 -7.94 12.54 7.18
N VAL A 296 -7.04 12.10 8.05
CA VAL A 296 -6.09 13.00 8.72
C VAL A 296 -5.06 13.49 7.72
N THR A 297 -5.13 14.77 7.36
CA THR A 297 -4.20 15.41 6.41
C THR A 297 -3.54 16.67 6.96
N ASN A 298 -3.96 17.19 8.11
CA ASN A 298 -3.41 18.40 8.69
C ASN A 298 -2.20 18.10 9.59
N GLU A 299 -1.07 18.73 9.28
CA GLU A 299 0.19 18.53 10.02
C GLU A 299 0.09 18.93 11.50
N LYS A 300 -0.76 19.91 11.82
CA LYS A 300 -0.93 20.43 13.19
C LYS A 300 -1.50 19.41 14.18
N VAL A 301 -2.13 18.33 13.68
CA VAL A 301 -2.69 17.26 14.51
C VAL A 301 -1.85 15.99 14.52
N LEU A 302 -0.81 15.91 13.67
CA LEU A 302 0.02 14.72 13.57
C LEU A 302 0.85 14.51 14.84
N GLY A 303 0.95 13.26 15.28
CA GLY A 303 1.67 12.88 16.50
C GLY A 303 0.95 13.22 17.80
N LYS A 304 -0.10 14.06 17.78
CA LYS A 304 -0.92 14.36 18.96
C LYS A 304 -1.79 13.17 19.33
N ARG A 305 -2.00 12.95 20.63
CA ARG A 305 -2.94 11.93 21.10
C ARG A 305 -4.37 12.43 20.92
N ILE A 306 -5.32 11.51 20.72
CA ILE A 306 -6.74 11.85 20.57
C ILE A 306 -7.26 12.64 21.78
N ARG A 307 -6.82 12.29 23.00
CA ARG A 307 -7.17 13.04 24.22
C ARG A 307 -6.76 14.52 24.18
N ASP A 308 -5.59 14.82 23.63
CA ASP A 308 -5.01 16.18 23.62
C ASP A 308 -5.79 17.12 22.69
N LEU A 309 -6.54 16.56 21.73
CA LEU A 309 -7.34 17.30 20.78
C LEU A 309 -8.72 17.70 21.33
N HIS A 310 -9.15 17.06 22.41
CA HIS A 310 -10.38 17.38 23.14
C HIS A 310 -11.64 17.45 22.26
N PHE A 311 -11.72 16.69 21.17
CA PHE A 311 -12.84 16.77 20.21
C PHE A 311 -14.20 16.48 20.85
N LYS A 312 -14.22 15.51 21.78
CA LYS A 312 -15.41 15.10 22.52
C LYS A 312 -15.97 16.23 23.39
N ALA A 313 -15.10 16.98 24.08
CA ALA A 313 -15.51 18.06 24.98
C ALA A 313 -15.75 19.39 24.26
N ARG A 314 -15.04 19.65 23.16
CA ARG A 314 -15.08 20.94 22.46
C ARG A 314 -16.10 21.00 21.32
N TYR A 315 -16.36 19.88 20.65
CA TYR A 315 -17.19 19.84 19.44
C TYR A 315 -18.34 18.84 19.52
N ASP A 316 -18.50 18.08 20.62
CA ASP A 316 -19.46 16.98 20.75
C ASP A 316 -19.29 15.91 19.66
N VAL A 317 -18.03 15.61 19.30
CA VAL A 317 -17.67 14.60 18.29
C VAL A 317 -16.83 13.50 18.94
N VAL A 318 -17.26 12.26 18.74
CA VAL A 318 -16.50 11.08 19.15
C VAL A 318 -15.88 10.43 17.93
N ILE A 319 -14.57 10.15 18.01
CA ILE A 319 -13.90 9.25 17.07
C ILE A 319 -14.24 7.84 17.53
N SER A 320 -15.14 7.17 16.81
CA SER A 320 -15.58 5.81 17.18
C SER A 320 -14.55 4.75 16.82
N ARG A 321 -13.83 4.96 15.71
CA ARG A 321 -12.86 4.01 15.15
C ARG A 321 -11.78 4.75 14.37
N LEU A 322 -10.62 4.14 14.30
CA LEU A 322 -9.44 4.59 13.59
C LEU A 322 -9.02 3.50 12.61
N ASN A 323 -8.94 3.79 11.31
CA ASN A 323 -8.36 2.87 10.34
C ASN A 323 -6.97 3.35 9.93
N ARG A 324 -5.97 2.50 10.17
CA ARG A 324 -4.57 2.74 9.82
C ARG A 324 -4.09 1.66 8.88
N ALA A 325 -3.69 2.07 7.66
CA ALA A 325 -3.19 1.17 6.63
C ALA A 325 -4.10 -0.06 6.37
N GLY A 326 -5.42 0.13 6.47
CA GLY A 326 -6.41 -0.93 6.24
C GLY A 326 -6.85 -1.68 7.51
N VAL A 327 -6.18 -1.50 8.65
CA VAL A 327 -6.53 -2.13 9.92
C VAL A 327 -7.42 -1.21 10.75
N GLU A 328 -8.58 -1.69 11.16
CA GLU A 328 -9.52 -0.96 12.02
C GLU A 328 -9.17 -1.15 13.50
N LEU A 329 -9.04 -0.05 14.23
CA LEU A 329 -8.59 0.03 15.62
C LEU A 329 -9.62 0.81 16.45
N VAL A 330 -9.72 0.50 17.74
CA VAL A 330 -10.39 1.37 18.70
C VAL A 330 -9.62 2.69 18.76
N ALA A 331 -10.32 3.80 18.63
CA ALA A 331 -9.73 5.13 18.71
C ALA A 331 -9.49 5.53 20.17
N SER A 332 -8.59 4.81 20.85
CA SER A 332 -8.29 5.02 22.26
C SER A 332 -7.80 6.45 22.53
N SER A 333 -7.98 6.91 23.75
CA SER A 333 -7.58 8.26 24.16
C SER A 333 -6.06 8.48 24.02
N ASP A 334 -5.26 7.42 24.14
CA ASP A 334 -3.81 7.43 23.94
C ASP A 334 -3.33 7.24 22.49
N ALA A 335 -4.21 6.89 21.56
CA ALA A 335 -3.82 6.72 20.17
C ALA A 335 -3.32 8.05 19.59
N SER A 336 -2.11 8.05 19.01
CA SER A 336 -1.57 9.20 18.29
C SER A 336 -2.06 9.19 16.84
N LEU A 337 -2.44 10.37 16.33
CA LEU A 337 -2.87 10.51 14.94
C LEU A 337 -1.67 10.50 13.99
N GLN A 338 -1.80 9.76 12.89
CA GLN A 338 -0.82 9.68 11.81
C GLN A 338 -1.42 10.21 10.51
N PHE A 339 -0.55 10.63 9.60
CA PHE A 339 -0.98 11.13 8.29
C PHE A 339 -1.61 9.99 7.49
N GLY A 340 -2.78 10.23 6.92
CA GLY A 340 -3.53 9.22 6.16
C GLY A 340 -4.39 8.28 7.01
N ASP A 341 -4.40 8.44 8.33
CA ASP A 341 -5.38 7.75 9.17
C ASP A 341 -6.81 8.11 8.76
N ILE A 342 -7.71 7.14 8.75
CA ILE A 342 -9.14 7.37 8.45
C ILE A 342 -9.93 7.28 9.75
N LEU A 343 -10.53 8.38 10.16
CA LEU A 343 -11.31 8.52 11.38
C LEU A 343 -12.80 8.35 11.08
N ASN A 344 -13.49 7.50 11.86
CA ASN A 344 -14.95 7.43 11.85
C ASN A 344 -15.51 8.38 12.91
N LEU A 345 -15.89 9.58 12.49
CA LEU A 345 -16.44 10.62 13.36
C LEU A 345 -17.94 10.41 13.54
N VAL A 346 -18.41 10.52 14.78
CA VAL A 346 -19.83 10.48 15.15
C VAL A 346 -20.18 11.78 15.85
N GLY A 347 -21.17 12.51 15.33
CA GLY A 347 -21.57 13.81 15.84
C GLY A 347 -22.61 14.50 14.97
N ARG A 348 -22.95 15.75 15.30
CA ARG A 348 -23.80 16.60 14.46
C ARG A 348 -23.04 17.03 13.20
N PRO A 349 -23.69 17.21 12.03
CA PRO A 349 -23.01 17.60 10.78
C PRO A 349 -22.09 18.81 10.92
N ALA A 350 -22.58 19.91 11.50
CA ALA A 350 -21.78 21.12 11.72
C ALA A 350 -20.55 20.90 12.62
N SER A 351 -20.67 20.02 13.61
CA SER A 351 -19.55 19.65 14.48
C SER A 351 -18.53 18.76 13.77
N ILE A 352 -19.01 17.83 12.94
CA ILE A 352 -18.15 16.97 12.11
C ILE A 352 -17.35 17.85 11.15
N ASP A 353 -17.97 18.83 10.49
CA ASP A 353 -17.29 19.78 9.61
C ASP A 353 -16.22 20.59 10.36
N ALA A 354 -16.53 21.04 11.59
CA ALA A 354 -15.56 21.74 12.42
C ALA A 354 -14.35 20.86 12.77
N VAL A 355 -14.57 19.60 13.15
CA VAL A 355 -13.48 18.65 13.43
C VAL A 355 -12.71 18.31 12.15
N ALA A 356 -13.39 18.12 11.02
CA ALA A 356 -12.79 17.90 9.71
C ALA A 356 -11.87 19.06 9.30
N ASN A 357 -12.24 20.30 9.59
CA ASN A 357 -11.36 21.46 9.35
C ASN A 357 -10.10 21.43 10.24
N VAL A 358 -10.18 20.87 11.45
CA VAL A 358 -9.03 20.72 12.36
C VAL A 358 -8.13 19.57 11.93
N VAL A 359 -8.67 18.37 11.71
CA VAL A 359 -7.87 17.19 11.32
C VAL A 359 -7.46 17.20 9.85
N GLY A 360 -8.12 18.04 9.05
CA GLY A 360 -8.05 18.06 7.59
C GLY A 360 -9.07 17.12 6.96
N ASN A 361 -9.24 17.24 5.64
CA ASN A 361 -9.91 16.25 4.81
C ASN A 361 -9.50 16.46 3.33
N ALA A 362 -8.26 16.88 3.12
CA ALA A 362 -7.80 17.30 1.81
C ALA A 362 -7.33 16.09 1.01
N GLN A 363 -8.27 15.36 0.39
CA GLN A 363 -7.95 14.24 -0.50
C GLN A 363 -6.98 14.63 -1.63
N GLN A 364 -6.99 15.90 -2.07
CA GLN A 364 -6.01 16.42 -3.03
C GLN A 364 -4.57 16.47 -2.48
N LYS A 365 -4.35 16.72 -1.19
CA LYS A 365 -3.01 16.67 -0.59
C LYS A 365 -2.46 15.24 -0.51
N LEU A 366 -3.34 14.25 -0.38
CA LEU A 366 -2.99 12.82 -0.47
C LEU A 366 -2.54 12.42 -1.88
N GLN A 367 -2.99 13.14 -2.91
CA GLN A 367 -2.68 12.84 -4.31
C GLN A 367 -1.45 13.60 -4.85
N GLN A 368 -0.99 14.65 -4.16
CA GLN A 368 0.21 15.36 -4.55
C GLN A 368 1.45 14.57 -4.09
N VAL A 369 2.09 13.89 -5.05
CA VAL A 369 3.42 13.34 -4.85
C VAL A 369 4.35 14.50 -4.51
N GLN A 370 4.84 14.53 -3.27
CA GLN A 370 5.86 15.49 -2.88
C GLN A 370 7.15 15.13 -3.64
N MET A 371 7.47 15.88 -4.68
CA MET A 371 8.63 15.63 -5.54
C MET A 371 9.95 15.75 -4.75
N LEU A 372 10.01 16.67 -3.79
CA LEU A 372 11.22 16.93 -2.99
C LEU A 372 11.69 15.68 -2.23
N PRO A 373 10.82 15.01 -1.43
CA PRO A 373 11.13 13.69 -0.91
C PRO A 373 11.67 12.75 -1.99
N VAL A 374 10.90 12.48 -3.05
CA VAL A 374 11.29 11.52 -4.10
C VAL A 374 12.72 11.75 -4.61
N PHE A 375 13.08 12.99 -4.92
CA PHE A 375 14.43 13.33 -5.37
C PHE A 375 15.51 13.13 -4.31
N ILE A 376 15.26 13.51 -3.04
CA ILE A 376 16.18 13.25 -1.93
C ILE A 376 16.38 11.74 -1.75
N GLY A 377 15.30 10.96 -1.78
CA GLY A 377 15.38 9.51 -1.59
C GLY A 377 16.08 8.79 -2.75
N ILE A 378 15.86 9.22 -3.99
CA ILE A 378 16.60 8.72 -5.16
C ILE A 378 18.08 9.11 -5.07
N GLY A 379 18.40 10.34 -4.69
CA GLY A 379 19.78 10.80 -4.54
C GLY A 379 20.54 10.01 -3.47
N LEU A 380 19.97 9.87 -2.27
CA LEU A 380 20.52 9.02 -1.21
C LEU A 380 20.59 7.55 -1.63
N GLY A 381 19.59 7.08 -2.38
CA GLY A 381 19.55 5.74 -2.96
C GLY A 381 20.68 5.48 -3.94
N GLY A 382 20.98 6.41 -4.83
CA GLY A 382 22.10 6.33 -5.76
C GLY A 382 23.45 6.32 -5.05
N LEU A 383 23.62 7.15 -4.01
CA LEU A 383 24.82 7.15 -3.17
C LEU A 383 25.01 5.80 -2.47
N LEU A 384 23.96 5.28 -1.82
CA LEU A 384 23.97 3.95 -1.19
C LEU A 384 24.26 2.84 -2.20
N GLY A 385 23.64 2.94 -3.40
CA GLY A 385 23.79 2.01 -4.51
C GLY A 385 25.22 1.91 -5.03
N SER A 386 25.97 3.01 -4.95
CA SER A 386 27.32 3.16 -5.48
C SER A 386 28.41 2.64 -4.52
N ILE A 387 28.06 2.30 -3.28
CA ILE A 387 29.03 1.78 -2.30
C ILE A 387 29.49 0.38 -2.73
N PRO A 388 30.79 0.17 -3.00
CA PRO A 388 31.33 -1.13 -3.38
C PRO A 388 31.43 -2.05 -2.17
N LEU A 389 30.82 -3.24 -2.26
CA LEU A 389 30.95 -4.31 -1.27
C LEU A 389 31.93 -5.37 -1.79
N PHE A 390 33.09 -5.44 -1.15
CA PHE A 390 34.11 -6.42 -1.48
C PHE A 390 33.78 -7.74 -0.77
N VAL A 391 33.40 -8.76 -1.55
CA VAL A 391 33.16 -10.12 -1.04
C VAL A 391 34.34 -11.00 -1.44
N PRO A 392 35.00 -11.69 -0.49
CA PRO A 392 36.08 -12.62 -0.79
C PRO A 392 35.63 -13.67 -1.82
N GLY A 393 36.41 -13.82 -2.91
CA GLY A 393 36.16 -14.81 -3.97
C GLY A 393 35.44 -14.29 -5.22
N PHE A 394 35.00 -13.02 -5.26
CA PHE A 394 34.43 -12.40 -6.47
C PHE A 394 35.46 -11.54 -7.23
N PRO A 395 35.44 -11.55 -8.58
CA PRO A 395 36.40 -10.79 -9.39
C PRO A 395 36.13 -9.28 -9.43
N VAL A 396 34.92 -8.84 -9.04
CA VAL A 396 34.48 -7.44 -9.05
C VAL A 396 33.75 -7.12 -7.75
N ALA A 397 33.90 -5.90 -7.25
CA ALA A 397 33.16 -5.42 -6.09
C ALA A 397 31.66 -5.41 -6.37
N LEU A 398 30.87 -6.03 -5.50
CA LEU A 398 29.42 -6.06 -5.62
C LEU A 398 28.85 -4.69 -5.26
N LYS A 399 28.23 -4.02 -6.22
CA LYS A 399 27.46 -2.79 -5.98
C LYS A 399 25.97 -3.14 -5.95
N LEU A 400 25.24 -2.46 -5.09
CA LEU A 400 23.77 -2.51 -5.11
C LEU A 400 23.19 -1.89 -6.39
N GLY A 401 23.95 -0.98 -7.01
CA GLY A 401 23.64 -0.35 -8.28
C GLY A 401 22.50 0.66 -8.18
N LEU A 402 22.14 1.21 -9.34
CA LEU A 402 21.07 2.21 -9.47
C LEU A 402 19.67 1.63 -9.24
N ALA A 403 19.50 0.30 -9.25
CA ALA A 403 18.24 -0.35 -8.88
C ALA A 403 18.18 -0.66 -7.37
N GLY A 404 19.21 -1.29 -6.80
CA GLY A 404 19.18 -1.80 -5.43
C GLY A 404 19.27 -0.72 -4.35
N GLY A 405 20.11 0.31 -4.58
CA GLY A 405 20.29 1.40 -3.62
C GLY A 405 19.00 2.22 -3.40
N PRO A 406 18.35 2.72 -4.47
CA PRO A 406 17.06 3.39 -4.37
C PRO A 406 15.95 2.52 -3.78
N LEU A 407 15.94 1.21 -4.03
CA LEU A 407 14.97 0.30 -3.39
C LEU A 407 15.11 0.30 -1.86
N ILE A 408 16.33 0.09 -1.37
CA ILE A 408 16.60 0.02 0.08
C ILE A 408 16.29 1.36 0.74
N MET A 409 16.72 2.48 0.14
CA MET A 409 16.39 3.79 0.66
C MET A 409 14.89 4.09 0.64
N ALA A 410 14.19 3.70 -0.42
CA ALA A 410 12.73 3.82 -0.50
C ALA A 410 12.01 3.02 0.60
N LEU A 411 12.48 1.80 0.91
CA LEU A 411 11.93 0.98 1.99
C LEU A 411 12.16 1.62 3.36
N ILE A 412 13.36 2.16 3.61
CA ILE A 412 13.69 2.83 4.87
C ILE A 412 12.87 4.11 5.03
N LEU A 413 12.85 4.97 4.02
CA LEU A 413 12.12 6.24 4.05
C LEU A 413 10.61 6.03 4.10
N GLY A 414 10.08 5.07 3.32
CA GLY A 414 8.68 4.65 3.37
C GLY A 414 8.26 4.13 4.74
N ARG A 415 9.16 3.43 5.46
CA ARG A 415 8.91 3.02 6.85
C ARG A 415 8.91 4.20 7.81
N LEU A 416 9.86 5.13 7.67
CA LEU A 416 9.93 6.32 8.51
C LEU A 416 8.65 7.17 8.36
N GLY A 417 8.02 7.12 7.18
CA GLY A 417 6.70 7.69 6.91
C GLY A 417 6.74 9.20 6.72
N SER A 418 7.25 9.93 7.71
CA SER A 418 7.55 11.36 7.59
C SER A 418 8.81 11.74 8.37
N LEU A 419 9.50 12.77 7.88
CA LEU A 419 10.64 13.37 8.58
C LEU A 419 10.45 14.89 8.56
N GLY A 420 9.97 15.44 9.68
CA GLY A 420 9.53 16.83 9.76
C GLY A 420 8.32 17.09 8.84
N GLN A 421 8.46 18.02 7.90
CA GLN A 421 7.42 18.37 6.89
C GLN A 421 7.51 17.53 5.61
N LEU A 422 8.43 16.57 5.52
CA LEU A 422 8.60 15.69 4.36
C LEU A 422 7.83 14.39 4.57
N TYR A 423 6.92 14.06 3.66
CA TYR A 423 6.10 12.85 3.73
C TYR A 423 6.52 11.86 2.65
N TRP A 424 6.88 10.66 3.10
CA TRP A 424 7.39 9.56 2.31
C TRP A 424 6.34 8.47 2.10
N TYR A 425 5.06 8.85 2.14
CA TYR A 425 3.93 7.93 2.05
C TYR A 425 3.11 8.22 0.80
N MET A 426 2.87 7.18 0.00
CA MET A 426 1.91 7.23 -1.09
C MET A 426 0.63 6.55 -0.60
N PRO A 427 -0.48 7.28 -0.40
CA PRO A 427 -1.70 6.67 0.10
C PRO A 427 -2.21 5.61 -0.87
N PRO A 428 -2.69 4.46 -0.35
CA PRO A 428 -3.25 3.41 -1.20
C PRO A 428 -4.44 3.98 -1.96
N ARG A 429 -4.46 3.77 -3.28
CA ARG A 429 -5.64 4.02 -4.10
C ARG A 429 -6.71 3.01 -3.68
N ASP A 430 -7.61 3.40 -2.79
CA ASP A 430 -8.78 2.57 -2.46
C ASP A 430 -9.71 2.52 -3.70
N PRO A 431 -9.92 1.36 -4.33
CA PRO A 431 -10.84 1.22 -5.46
C PRO A 431 -12.29 1.54 -5.06
N ARG A 432 -12.63 1.52 -3.76
CA ARG A 432 -13.97 1.86 -3.24
C ARG A 432 -14.24 3.37 -3.24
N ALA A 433 -13.19 4.20 -3.24
CA ALA A 433 -13.35 5.66 -3.34
C ALA A 433 -13.85 6.12 -4.73
N LEU A 434 -13.71 5.27 -5.76
CA LEU A 434 -14.23 5.52 -7.12
C LEU A 434 -15.69 5.04 -7.30
N ARG A 435 -16.31 4.47 -6.28
CA ARG A 435 -17.70 3.97 -6.32
C ARG A 435 -18.67 4.81 -5.47
N ALA A 436 -18.23 5.96 -4.95
CA ALA A 436 -19.10 6.91 -4.27
C ALA A 436 -19.60 7.98 -5.25
#